data_AF-A0A478FTA5-F1
#
_entry.id   AF-A0A478FTA5-F1
#
_cell.length_a   1.000
_cell.length_b   1.000
_cell.length_c   1.000
_cell.angle_alpha   90.00
_cell.angle_beta   90.00
_cell.angle_gamma   90.00
#
_symmetry.space_group_name_H-M   'P 1'
#
loop_
_entity.id
_entity.type
_entity.pdbx_description
1 polymer ?
#
loop_
_entity_poly.entity_id
_entity_poly.type
_entity_poly.pdbx_seq_one_letter_code
_entity_poly.pdbx_strand_id
1 'polypeptide(L)' 'MGKKHKLNFDPRIVCFNCTSCKKQYEILSSHQEEVVNVDICSNCHPFYLGQTNLNRSLGPAEKLKDKFAAGKNYIQNKKG' A
#
# COMPACT_ATOMS: atom_id res chain seq x y z
N MET A 1 -21.70 24.24 22.37
CA MET A 1 -21.67 23.04 23.25
C MET A 1 -22.48 21.94 22.58
N GLY A 2 -21.80 20.98 21.95
CA GLY A 2 -22.42 19.99 21.06
C GLY A 2 -23.34 19.01 21.80
N LYS A 3 -24.54 18.79 21.25
CA LYS A 3 -25.55 17.86 21.78
C LYS A 3 -25.00 16.43 21.67
N LYS A 4 -24.93 15.71 22.78
CA LYS A 4 -24.59 14.28 22.79
C LYS A 4 -25.79 13.50 22.24
N HIS A 5 -25.68 13.05 20.99
CA HIS A 5 -26.65 12.12 20.42
C HIS A 5 -26.49 10.76 21.10
N LYS A 6 -27.58 10.21 21.66
CA LYS A 6 -27.60 8.84 22.20
C LYS A 6 -27.28 7.88 21.05
N LEU A 7 -26.10 7.26 21.11
CA LEU A 7 -25.76 6.16 20.22
C LEU A 7 -26.57 4.94 20.64
N ASN A 8 -27.20 4.26 19.68
CA ASN A 8 -28.03 3.08 19.93
C ASN A 8 -27.19 1.79 20.09
N PHE A 9 -25.91 1.95 20.43
CA PHE A 9 -24.94 0.88 20.43
C PHE A 9 -23.93 1.10 21.57
N ASP A 10 -23.57 0.03 22.29
CA ASP A 10 -22.63 0.03 23.40
C ASP A 10 -21.17 -0.10 22.93
N PRO A 11 -20.40 0.99 22.82
CA PRO A 11 -19.05 0.94 22.28
C PRO A 11 -18.13 0.09 23.16
N ARG A 12 -17.38 -0.81 22.52
CA ARG A 12 -16.41 -1.69 23.19
C ARG A 12 -15.05 -1.55 22.56
N ILE A 13 -14.00 -1.77 23.33
CA ILE A 13 -12.65 -1.86 22.79
C ILE A 13 -12.50 -3.24 22.17
N VAL A 14 -12.17 -3.28 20.88
CA VAL A 14 -11.97 -4.50 20.11
C VAL A 14 -10.57 -4.49 19.53
N CYS A 15 -9.89 -5.64 19.60
CA CYS A 15 -8.54 -5.85 19.08
C CYS A 15 -8.60 -6.37 17.64
N PHE A 16 -8.18 -5.53 16.69
CA PHE A 16 -8.06 -5.92 15.28
C PHE A 16 -6.65 -6.43 15.00
N ASN A 17 -6.52 -7.70 14.65
CA ASN A 17 -5.25 -8.32 14.28
C ASN A 17 -5.14 -8.45 12.77
N CYS A 18 -4.04 -7.97 12.19
CA CYS A 18 -3.82 -8.13 10.77
C CYS A 18 -3.11 -9.44 10.42
N THR A 19 -3.71 -10.25 9.55
CA THR A 19 -3.13 -11.54 9.12
C THR A 19 -1.82 -11.36 8.35
N SER A 20 -1.69 -10.31 7.51
CA SER A 20 -0.49 -10.07 6.72
C SER A 20 0.66 -9.38 7.48
N CYS A 21 0.37 -8.37 8.31
CA CYS A 21 1.39 -7.58 9.02
C CYS A 21 1.60 -7.99 10.49
N LYS A 22 0.73 -8.85 11.04
CA LYS A 22 0.67 -9.23 12.48
C LYS A 22 0.58 -8.04 13.44
N LYS A 23 0.17 -6.87 12.95
CA LYS A 23 -0.06 -5.69 13.79
C LYS A 23 -1.43 -5.77 14.44
N GLN A 24 -1.50 -5.34 15.69
CA GLN A 24 -2.71 -5.27 16.48
C GLN A 24 -3.15 -3.81 16.64
N TYR A 25 -4.45 -3.56 16.51
CA TYR A 25 -5.06 -2.24 16.67
C TYR A 25 -6.21 -2.32 17.66
N GLU A 26 -6.16 -1.51 18.70
CA GLU A 26 -7.25 -1.38 19.68
C GLU A 26 -8.16 -0.25 19.22
N ILE A 27 -9.38 -0.59 18.82
CA ILE A 27 -10.34 0.38 18.27
C ILE A 27 -11.66 0.24 19.00
N LEU A 28 -12.30 1.37 19.29
CA LEU A 28 -13.68 1.40 19.75
C LEU A 28 -14.59 0.95 18.60
N SER A 29 -15.17 -0.22 18.75
CA SER A 29 -16.01 -0.83 17.73
C SER A 29 -17.27 -1.43 18.32
N SER A 30 -18.13 -1.88 17.41
CA SER A 30 -19.42 -2.46 17.69
C SER A 30 -19.48 -3.98 17.62
N HIS A 31 -18.36 -4.61 17.31
CA HIS A 31 -18.30 -6.06 17.17
C HIS A 31 -18.54 -6.76 18.50
N GLN A 32 -19.22 -7.92 18.42
CA GLN A 32 -19.44 -8.83 19.55
C GLN A 32 -18.17 -9.51 20.03
N GLU A 33 -17.23 -9.71 19.12
CA GLU A 33 -15.96 -10.37 19.37
C GLU A 33 -14.92 -9.40 19.92
N GLU A 34 -14.10 -9.89 20.85
CA GLU A 34 -12.97 -9.13 21.43
C GLU A 34 -11.79 -9.05 20.47
N VAL A 35 -11.62 -10.05 19.61
CA VAL A 35 -10.53 -10.14 18.62
C VAL A 35 -11.09 -10.36 17.22
N VAL A 36 -10.75 -9.46 16.29
CA VAL A 36 -11.16 -9.53 14.89
C VAL A 36 -9.93 -9.65 14.01
N ASN A 37 -9.89 -10.67 13.14
CA ASN A 37 -8.80 -10.82 12.17
C ASN A 37 -9.14 -10.08 10.87
N VAL A 38 -8.19 -9.29 10.36
CA VAL A 38 -8.33 -8.47 9.14
C VAL A 38 -7.19 -8.77 8.18
N ASP A 39 -7.50 -8.92 6.89
CA ASP A 39 -6.46 -9.26 5.89
C ASP A 39 -5.54 -8.08 5.57
N ILE A 40 -6.05 -6.85 5.56
CA ILE A 40 -5.30 -5.67 5.14
C ILE A 40 -5.36 -4.57 6.21
N CYS A 41 -4.20 -4.19 6.73
CA CYS A 41 -4.01 -3.08 7.67
C CYS A 41 -3.55 -1.79 6.96
N SER A 42 -3.55 -0.64 7.65
CA SER A 42 -2.96 0.60 7.13
C SER A 42 -1.49 0.44 6.73
N ASN A 43 -0.77 -0.47 7.37
CA ASN A 43 0.61 -0.81 7.04
C ASN A 43 0.76 -1.78 5.85
N CYS A 44 -0.32 -2.37 5.36
CA CYS A 44 -0.31 -3.31 4.21
C CYS A 44 -0.98 -2.73 2.97
N HIS A 45 -1.90 -1.78 3.12
CA HIS A 45 -2.64 -1.28 1.98
C HIS A 45 -1.67 -0.53 1.02
N PRO A 46 -1.56 -0.94 -0.27
CA PRO A 46 -0.59 -0.40 -1.23
C PRO A 46 -0.61 1.13 -1.34
N PHE A 47 -1.79 1.73 -1.12
CA PHE A 47 -1.98 3.16 -1.04
C PHE A 47 -1.12 3.84 0.04
N TYR A 48 -1.10 3.30 1.27
CA TYR A 48 -0.35 3.88 2.39
C TYR A 48 1.15 3.56 2.33
N LEU A 49 1.52 2.50 1.61
CA LEU A 49 2.92 2.14 1.37
C LEU A 49 3.62 3.06 0.36
N GLY A 50 2.91 4.04 -0.21
CA GLY A 50 3.47 4.95 -1.21
C GLY A 50 3.85 4.26 -2.51
N GLN A 51 3.34 3.04 -2.73
CA GLN A 51 3.47 2.34 -4.00
C GLN A 51 2.48 2.96 -4.98
N THR A 52 2.75 4.19 -5.41
CA THR A 52 2.12 4.78 -6.59
C THR A 52 2.41 3.81 -7.72
N ASN A 53 1.39 3.16 -8.27
CA ASN A 53 1.50 2.19 -9.35
C ASN A 53 2.67 2.51 -10.28
N LEU A 54 3.82 1.87 -10.07
CA LEU A 54 4.97 1.91 -10.97
C LEU A 54 4.72 1.01 -12.18
N ASN A 55 3.44 0.80 -12.55
CA ASN A 55 3.05 0.63 -13.95
C ASN A 55 3.35 1.93 -14.71
N ARG A 56 4.56 2.48 -14.55
CA ARG A 56 5.18 3.33 -15.55
C ARG A 56 5.34 2.40 -16.73
N SER A 57 4.38 2.48 -17.64
CA SER A 57 4.39 1.76 -18.91
C SER A 57 5.82 1.71 -19.42
N LEU A 58 6.42 0.52 -19.31
CA LEU A 58 7.76 0.16 -19.76
C LEU A 58 7.82 0.17 -21.30
N GLY A 59 6.98 0.97 -21.96
CA GLY A 59 6.83 0.99 -23.39
C GLY A 59 7.92 1.85 -24.04
N PRO A 60 7.61 3.06 -24.52
CA PRO A 60 8.56 3.85 -25.30
C PRO A 60 9.87 4.21 -24.59
N ALA A 61 9.85 4.37 -23.26
CA ALA A 61 11.02 4.79 -22.49
C ALA A 61 12.11 3.69 -22.40
N GLU A 62 11.71 2.42 -22.25
CA GLU A 62 12.66 1.30 -22.26
C GLU A 62 13.23 1.07 -23.66
N LYS A 63 12.36 1.07 -24.68
CA LYS A 63 12.80 0.95 -26.08
C LYS A 63 13.80 2.05 -26.48
N LEU A 64 13.62 3.25 -25.94
CA LEU A 64 14.56 4.35 -26.14
C LEU A 64 15.88 4.09 -25.43
N LYS A 65 15.86 3.68 -24.15
CA LYS A 65 17.06 3.29 -23.39
C LYS A 65 17.88 2.22 -24.12
N ASP A 66 17.23 1.19 -24.66
CA ASP A 66 17.89 0.10 -25.38
C ASP A 66 18.53 0.56 -26.69
N LYS A 67 17.84 1.40 -27.47
CA LYS A 67 18.40 2.02 -28.69
C LYS A 67 19.61 2.89 -28.39
N PHE A 68 19.54 3.69 -27.33
CA PHE A 68 20.66 4.52 -26.89
C PHE A 68 21.86 3.67 -26.44
N ALA A 69 21.63 2.54 -25.76
CA ALA A 69 22.69 1.61 -25.37
C ALA A 69 23.35 0.96 -26.59
N ALA A 70 22.57 0.46 -27.55
CA ALA A 70 23.08 -0.14 -28.79
C ALA A 70 23.90 0.86 -29.63
N GLY A 71 23.44 2.10 -29.75
CA GLY A 71 24.15 3.16 -30.46
C GLY A 71 25.50 3.52 -29.82
N LYS A 72 25.58 3.53 -28.48
CA LYS A 72 26.84 3.78 -27.76
C LYS A 72 27.88 2.69 -28.02
N ASN A 73 27.47 1.42 -28.00
CA ASN A 73 28.37 0.29 -28.27
C ASN A 73 28.95 0.31 -29.70
N TYR A 74 28.13 0.70 -30.69
CA TYR A 74 28.60 0.85 -32.07
C TYR A 74 29.68 1.93 -32.22
N ILE A 75 29.53 3.07 -31.54
CA ILE A 75 30.51 4.17 -31.58
C ILE A 75 31.82 3.78 -30.89
N GLN A 76 31.75 3.03 -29.78
CA GLN A 76 32.94 2.57 -29.05
C GLN A 76 33.76 1.55 -29.85
N ASN A 77 33.10 0.58 -30.49
CA ASN A 77 33.80 -0.43 -31.31
C ASN A 77 34.39 0.14 -32.61
N LYS A 78 33.92 1.30 -33.10
CA LYS A 78 34.46 1.96 -34.31
C LYS A 78 35.68 2.86 -34.03
N LYS A 79 35.94 3.19 -32.75
CA LYS A 79 37.09 4.00 -32.33
C LYS A 79 38.32 3.16 -31.92
N GLY A 80 38.23 1.83 -32.03
CA GLY A 80 39.36 0.90 -31.91
C GLY A 80 39.90 0.51 -33.27
#